data_AF-A0A4D6H9Y9-F1
#
_entry.id   AF-A0A4D6H9Y9-F1
#
_cell.length_a   1.000
_cell.length_b   1.000
_cell.length_c   1.000
_cell.angle_alpha   90.00
_cell.angle_beta   90.00
_cell.angle_gamma   90.00
#
_symmetry.space_group_name_H-M   'P 1'
#
loop_
_entity.id
_entity.type
_entity.pdbx_description
1 polymer ?
#
loop_
_entity_poly.entity_id
_entity_poly.type
_entity_poly.pdbx_seq_one_letter_code
_entity_poly.pdbx_strand_id
1 'polypeptide(L)'
;MESAPDESSPLQRRLSRLAARIPAPLRQRDPVVGAVVAIVLFALAVRLVWLGHRAAHWDEARVAYWILRYQETGALAYRPIIHGPFVHHVTQPLFALFGPSDFLARLPVAIVGGLFPLSALLFREHLRDHETVIFAFLLGTNSILLYYSRFLRSDVLVAAFMITALGFFVRTYDTRNPRYLYPAALFLGFGIASKENALIYIVTWLGATGLLLVTALLRPRQSTSRRALVRNTLSAGVGRLRARDRGVKRFVGHTIGAGIFLYAVWLFLFAPRGAAMVYYPLSPAQEEMIGTISLGDALARPWKLPELAWNTGNYWINQYPMWTDKAISTGEDTTILERYEKFAPDYFEVLGEYALPTLLFAGLGTARAMLGGLAAVFGPLRERFPLDPPRNLVLFGGYAGFASVIGYPAGLDIFGPWNASHPVVILAIPAAAGLGTVYRWGRESVREHDDLQAIAAGLVLVVVLGHVLATAAGAAYVADTDWNDNGLIQYGQPADDFREEVDRLDRVAAQNEGVDVLVYGSYFSGSSSSDFLPSCIGWFDSLPMSWYLHKSGANVTCIESSAELGTIEDDMPPVVLTRADDVAGLQESVSGSEYTVFRIRTYNSETVLLFDESAIDRGG
;
A
#
# COMPACT_ATOMS: atom_id res chain seq x y z
N MET A 1 1.47 60.22 -27.18
CA MET A 1 1.22 58.95 -27.89
C MET A 1 0.54 58.03 -26.89
N GLU A 2 -0.77 57.97 -26.98
CA GLU A 2 -1.66 57.30 -26.02
C GLU A 2 -1.60 55.79 -26.28
N SER A 3 -1.21 55.00 -25.28
CA SER A 3 -1.11 53.54 -25.40
C SER A 3 -2.51 52.91 -25.46
N ALA A 4 -2.77 52.14 -26.52
CA ALA A 4 -4.02 51.42 -26.69
C ALA A 4 -4.31 50.44 -25.52
N PRO A 5 -5.57 50.25 -25.12
CA PRO A 5 -5.93 49.33 -24.06
C PRO A 5 -5.67 47.87 -24.48
N ASP A 6 -5.11 47.11 -23.55
CA ASP A 6 -4.81 45.67 -23.62
C ASP A 6 -6.07 44.85 -23.98
N GLU A 7 -6.26 44.52 -25.27
CA GLU A 7 -7.36 43.69 -25.71
C GLU A 7 -7.12 42.22 -25.36
N SER A 8 -7.87 41.72 -24.38
CA SER A 8 -7.87 40.30 -24.01
C SER A 8 -7.97 39.35 -25.22
N SER A 9 -7.11 38.33 -25.23
CA SER A 9 -7.00 37.39 -26.36
C SER A 9 -8.32 36.63 -26.60
N PRO A 10 -8.57 36.14 -27.83
CA PRO A 10 -9.78 35.36 -28.15
C PRO A 10 -9.95 34.13 -27.23
N LEU A 11 -8.83 33.56 -26.79
CA LEU A 11 -8.77 32.41 -25.90
C LEU A 11 -9.15 32.80 -24.46
N GLN A 12 -8.67 33.95 -23.96
CA GLN A 12 -9.10 34.51 -22.67
C GLN A 12 -10.60 34.84 -22.65
N ARG A 13 -11.14 35.37 -23.75
CA ARG A 13 -12.59 35.62 -23.91
C ARG A 13 -13.40 34.33 -23.92
N ARG A 14 -12.89 33.24 -24.50
CA ARG A 14 -13.55 31.92 -24.43
C ARG A 14 -13.49 31.32 -23.03
N LEU A 15 -12.34 31.39 -22.36
CA LEU A 15 -12.16 30.88 -21.00
C LEU A 15 -13.00 31.66 -19.98
N SER A 16 -13.10 32.99 -20.11
CA SER A 16 -13.95 33.80 -19.24
C SER A 16 -15.44 33.54 -19.44
N ARG A 17 -15.87 33.31 -20.70
CA ARG A 17 -17.25 32.87 -21.01
C ARG A 17 -17.55 31.47 -20.47
N LEU A 18 -16.61 30.54 -20.55
CA LEU A 18 -16.75 29.20 -19.95
C LEU A 18 -16.82 29.27 -18.43
N ALA A 19 -15.97 30.08 -17.80
CA ALA A 19 -15.98 30.31 -16.35
C ALA A 19 -17.26 31.01 -15.86
N ALA A 20 -17.88 31.85 -16.70
CA ALA A 20 -19.16 32.50 -16.41
C ALA A 20 -20.38 31.56 -16.56
N ARG A 21 -20.24 30.41 -17.24
CA ARG A 21 -21.28 29.38 -17.35
C ARG A 21 -21.34 28.44 -16.14
N ILE A 22 -20.39 28.54 -15.21
CA ILE A 22 -20.37 27.75 -13.99
C ILE A 22 -21.33 28.39 -12.97
N PRO A 23 -22.32 27.64 -12.42
CA PRO A 23 -23.28 28.16 -11.44
C PRO A 23 -22.61 28.89 -10.26
N ALA A 24 -23.19 30.02 -9.82
CA ALA A 24 -22.69 30.85 -8.72
C ALA A 24 -22.32 30.08 -7.41
N PRO A 25 -23.05 29.05 -6.96
CA PRO A 25 -22.64 28.29 -5.77
C PRO A 25 -21.36 27.45 -5.95
N LEU A 26 -20.97 27.12 -7.20
CA LEU A 26 -19.67 26.47 -7.49
C LEU A 26 -18.52 27.48 -7.52
N ARG A 27 -18.81 28.78 -7.71
CA ARG A 27 -17.83 29.87 -7.76
C ARG A 27 -17.30 30.29 -6.37
N GLN A 28 -18.05 29.98 -5.31
CA GLN A 28 -17.65 30.19 -3.91
C GLN A 28 -16.87 29.01 -3.31
N ARG A 29 -16.75 27.89 -4.01
CA ARG A 29 -16.05 26.69 -3.54
C ARG A 29 -14.55 26.80 -3.85
N ASP A 30 -13.72 26.38 -2.90
CA ASP A 30 -12.27 26.34 -3.06
C ASP A 30 -11.90 25.46 -4.28
N PRO A 31 -11.34 26.04 -5.37
CA PRO A 31 -11.09 25.32 -6.61
C PRO A 31 -10.04 24.22 -6.46
N VAL A 32 -9.11 24.36 -5.50
CA VAL A 32 -8.11 23.33 -5.19
C VAL A 32 -8.79 22.11 -4.61
N VAL A 33 -9.71 22.32 -3.65
CA VAL A 33 -10.49 21.23 -3.06
C VAL A 33 -11.34 20.54 -4.13
N GLY A 34 -11.99 21.31 -5.01
CA GLY A 34 -12.77 20.76 -6.13
C GLY A 34 -11.92 19.89 -7.06
N ALA A 35 -10.72 20.34 -7.42
CA ALA A 35 -9.78 19.58 -8.26
C ALA A 35 -9.28 18.30 -7.57
N VAL A 36 -8.93 18.37 -6.27
CA VAL A 36 -8.51 17.19 -5.50
C VAL A 36 -9.65 16.17 -5.40
N VAL A 37 -10.88 16.62 -5.13
CA VAL A 37 -12.06 15.73 -5.09
C VAL A 37 -12.29 15.06 -6.44
N ALA A 38 -12.15 15.79 -7.56
CA ALA A 38 -12.26 15.19 -8.89
C ALA A 38 -11.19 14.10 -9.13
N ILE A 39 -9.94 14.37 -8.71
CA ILE A 39 -8.85 13.38 -8.76
C ILE A 39 -9.17 12.15 -7.91
N VAL A 40 -9.74 12.32 -6.72
CA VAL A 40 -10.13 11.22 -5.83
C VAL A 40 -11.23 10.37 -6.45
N LEU A 41 -12.27 11.00 -7.03
CA LEU A 41 -13.33 10.28 -7.72
C LEU A 41 -12.79 9.49 -8.91
N PHE A 42 -11.88 10.10 -9.69
CA PHE A 42 -11.19 9.40 -10.77
C PHE A 42 -10.34 8.23 -10.26
N ALA A 43 -9.52 8.46 -9.22
CA ALA A 43 -8.64 7.48 -8.61
C ALA A 43 -9.41 6.28 -8.01
N LEU A 44 -10.58 6.52 -7.42
CA LEU A 44 -11.51 5.50 -6.96
C LEU A 44 -12.09 4.72 -8.14
N ALA A 45 -12.61 5.42 -9.15
CA ALA A 45 -13.24 4.79 -10.30
C ALA A 45 -12.28 3.80 -10.99
N VAL A 46 -11.05 4.24 -11.30
CA VAL A 46 -10.06 3.34 -11.92
C VAL A 46 -9.76 2.14 -11.03
N ARG A 47 -9.55 2.33 -9.72
CA ARG A 47 -9.25 1.20 -8.80
C ARG A 47 -10.39 0.20 -8.67
N LEU A 48 -11.65 0.63 -8.80
CA LEU A 48 -12.81 -0.24 -8.63
C LEU A 48 -13.21 -0.98 -9.91
N VAL A 49 -12.91 -0.43 -11.09
CA VAL A 49 -13.17 -1.10 -12.37
C VAL A 49 -12.41 -2.43 -12.43
N TRP A 50 -13.15 -3.52 -12.67
CA TRP A 50 -12.58 -4.87 -12.80
C TRP A 50 -11.74 -5.34 -11.59
N LEU A 51 -11.99 -4.81 -10.39
CA LEU A 51 -11.19 -5.14 -9.21
C LEU A 51 -11.20 -6.64 -8.86
N GLY A 52 -12.33 -7.32 -9.09
CA GLY A 52 -12.47 -8.78 -8.90
C GLY A 52 -12.19 -9.61 -10.17
N HIS A 53 -11.73 -9.00 -11.26
CA HIS A 53 -11.61 -9.69 -12.55
C HIS A 53 -10.39 -10.62 -12.66
N ARG A 54 -9.46 -10.56 -11.71
CA ARG A 54 -8.29 -11.45 -11.69
C ARG A 54 -8.42 -12.48 -10.59
N ALA A 55 -7.95 -13.69 -10.86
CA ALA A 55 -7.72 -14.67 -9.81
C ALA A 55 -6.79 -14.11 -8.72
N ALA A 56 -6.98 -14.55 -7.48
CA ALA A 56 -6.18 -14.18 -6.34
C ALA A 56 -4.74 -14.64 -6.54
N HIS A 57 -3.78 -13.77 -6.26
CA HIS A 57 -2.39 -14.20 -6.20
C HIS A 57 -2.07 -14.88 -4.86
N TRP A 58 -0.94 -15.59 -4.80
CA TRP A 58 -0.47 -16.34 -3.63
C TRP A 58 -0.62 -15.59 -2.30
N ASP A 59 -0.11 -14.35 -2.25
CA ASP A 59 -0.18 -13.54 -1.03
C ASP A 59 -1.62 -13.11 -0.68
N GLU A 60 -2.48 -12.80 -1.67
CA GLU A 60 -3.89 -12.47 -1.39
C GLU A 60 -4.63 -13.67 -0.86
N ALA A 61 -4.48 -14.82 -1.53
CA ALA A 61 -5.10 -16.08 -1.15
C ALA A 61 -4.73 -16.45 0.28
N ARG A 62 -3.45 -16.27 0.66
CA ARG A 62 -2.98 -16.51 2.03
C ARG A 62 -3.67 -15.60 3.04
N VAL A 63 -3.72 -14.29 2.78
CA VAL A 63 -4.36 -13.32 3.70
C VAL A 63 -5.87 -13.57 3.77
N ALA A 64 -6.52 -13.73 2.61
CA ALA A 64 -7.95 -13.98 2.50
C ALA A 64 -8.38 -15.24 3.23
N TYR A 65 -7.63 -16.34 3.11
CA TYR A 65 -7.86 -17.57 3.87
C TYR A 65 -7.90 -17.32 5.38
N TRP A 66 -6.92 -16.59 5.91
CA TRP A 66 -6.89 -16.30 7.35
C TRP A 66 -7.99 -15.33 7.81
N ILE A 67 -8.53 -14.52 6.89
CA ILE A 67 -9.74 -13.71 7.16
C ILE A 67 -10.98 -14.61 7.26
N LEU A 68 -11.12 -15.62 6.38
CA LEU A 68 -12.19 -16.61 6.49
C LEU A 68 -12.09 -17.44 7.77
N ARG A 69 -10.89 -17.91 8.13
CA ARG A 69 -10.66 -18.60 9.40
C ARG A 69 -11.04 -17.74 10.60
N TYR A 70 -10.75 -16.44 10.57
CA TYR A 70 -11.20 -15.51 11.61
C TYR A 70 -12.74 -15.40 11.64
N GLN A 71 -13.40 -15.33 10.48
CA GLN A 71 -14.86 -15.32 10.39
C GLN A 71 -15.49 -16.58 11.00
N GLU A 72 -14.97 -17.77 10.65
CA GLU A 72 -15.51 -19.06 11.08
C GLU A 72 -15.33 -19.31 12.57
N THR A 73 -14.16 -18.95 13.10
CA THR A 73 -13.78 -19.30 14.47
C THR A 73 -14.07 -18.19 15.48
N GLY A 74 -14.26 -16.94 15.01
CA GLY A 74 -14.28 -15.74 15.85
C GLY A 74 -12.94 -15.46 16.54
N ALA A 75 -11.91 -16.25 16.25
CA ALA A 75 -10.60 -16.16 16.87
C ALA A 75 -9.64 -15.35 16.00
N LEU A 76 -8.82 -14.50 16.61
CA LEU A 76 -7.78 -13.74 15.91
C LEU A 76 -6.53 -13.72 16.77
N ALA A 77 -5.38 -14.06 16.19
CA ALA A 77 -4.06 -13.73 16.72
C ALA A 77 -3.29 -12.94 15.67
N TYR A 78 -2.43 -12.00 16.10
CA TYR A 78 -1.50 -11.35 15.19
C TYR A 78 -0.58 -12.40 14.57
N ARG A 79 -0.47 -12.42 13.24
CA ARG A 79 0.37 -13.38 12.53
C ARG A 79 1.31 -12.62 11.59
N PRO A 80 2.58 -12.43 11.95
CA PRO A 80 3.50 -11.62 11.15
C PRO A 80 3.70 -12.16 9.72
N ILE A 81 3.54 -13.48 9.51
CA ILE A 81 3.62 -14.14 8.20
C ILE A 81 2.58 -13.65 7.16
N ILE A 82 1.51 -12.99 7.62
CA ILE A 82 0.48 -12.35 6.77
C ILE A 82 0.39 -10.84 7.01
N HIS A 83 1.45 -10.25 7.56
CA HIS A 83 1.55 -8.83 7.91
C HIS A 83 0.50 -8.40 8.95
N GLY A 84 0.20 -7.09 8.98
CA GLY A 84 -0.58 -6.48 10.05
C GLY A 84 -2.09 -6.81 10.00
N PRO A 85 -2.77 -6.78 11.16
CA PRO A 85 -4.15 -7.22 11.31
C PRO A 85 -5.20 -6.22 10.75
N PHE A 86 -4.81 -5.06 10.22
CA PHE A 86 -5.75 -4.04 9.74
C PHE A 86 -6.73 -4.61 8.71
N VAL A 87 -6.23 -5.31 7.70
CA VAL A 87 -7.06 -5.92 6.64
C VAL A 87 -8.01 -6.98 7.18
N HIS A 88 -7.63 -7.69 8.25
CA HIS A 88 -8.51 -8.66 8.90
C HIS A 88 -9.73 -7.99 9.52
N HIS A 89 -9.54 -6.85 10.19
CA HIS A 89 -10.64 -6.12 10.84
C HIS A 89 -11.62 -5.48 9.86
N VAL A 90 -11.16 -5.07 8.68
CA VAL A 90 -12.01 -4.36 7.71
C VAL A 90 -12.61 -5.28 6.65
N THR A 91 -11.94 -6.38 6.29
CA THR A 91 -12.43 -7.33 5.29
C THR A 91 -13.35 -8.39 5.89
N GLN A 92 -13.10 -8.83 7.13
CA GLN A 92 -13.93 -9.88 7.76
C GLN A 92 -15.43 -9.51 7.80
N PRO A 93 -15.83 -8.27 8.19
CA PRO A 93 -17.25 -7.89 8.16
C PRO A 93 -17.85 -7.88 6.76
N LEU A 94 -17.05 -7.60 5.72
CA LEU A 94 -17.51 -7.62 4.33
C LEU A 94 -17.81 -9.05 3.88
N PHE A 95 -16.92 -10.00 4.20
CA PHE A 95 -17.15 -11.42 3.92
C PHE A 95 -18.36 -11.95 4.68
N ALA A 96 -18.55 -11.54 5.93
CA ALA A 96 -19.70 -11.96 6.73
C ALA A 96 -21.04 -11.45 6.18
N LEU A 97 -21.06 -10.27 5.56
CA LEU A 97 -22.29 -9.64 5.04
C LEU A 97 -22.62 -10.07 3.60
N PHE A 98 -21.61 -10.30 2.76
CA PHE A 98 -21.79 -10.45 1.31
C PHE A 98 -21.20 -11.76 0.74
N GLY A 99 -20.59 -12.59 1.59
CA GLY A 99 -19.82 -13.76 1.18
C GLY A 99 -18.39 -13.40 0.74
N PRO A 100 -17.44 -14.34 0.81
CA PRO A 100 -16.09 -14.11 0.33
C PRO A 100 -16.01 -14.01 -1.19
N SER A 101 -15.25 -13.04 -1.70
CA SER A 101 -14.95 -12.90 -3.13
C SER A 101 -13.66 -12.11 -3.34
N ASP A 102 -13.01 -12.29 -4.50
CA ASP A 102 -11.80 -11.56 -4.86
C ASP A 102 -12.02 -10.04 -4.88
N PHE A 103 -13.20 -9.60 -5.32
CA PHE A 103 -13.60 -8.19 -5.27
C PHE A 103 -13.60 -7.65 -3.84
N LEU A 104 -14.28 -8.33 -2.91
CA LEU A 104 -14.42 -7.87 -1.52
C LEU A 104 -13.10 -7.98 -0.75
N ALA A 105 -12.26 -8.95 -1.08
CA ALA A 105 -10.92 -9.09 -0.53
C ALA A 105 -10.08 -7.83 -0.81
N ARG A 106 -10.15 -7.32 -2.04
CA ARG A 106 -9.35 -6.18 -2.53
C ARG A 106 -9.98 -4.82 -2.22
N LEU A 107 -11.29 -4.78 -1.99
CA LEU A 107 -12.07 -3.55 -1.85
C LEU A 107 -11.51 -2.56 -0.80
N PRO A 108 -11.13 -2.99 0.43
CA PRO A 108 -10.58 -2.04 1.42
C PRO A 108 -9.31 -1.34 0.96
N VAL A 109 -8.40 -2.08 0.30
CA VAL A 109 -7.14 -1.52 -0.21
C VAL A 109 -7.42 -0.56 -1.36
N ALA A 110 -8.33 -0.91 -2.27
CA ALA A 110 -8.73 -0.06 -3.39
C ALA A 110 -9.38 1.26 -2.93
N ILE A 111 -10.23 1.20 -1.90
CA ILE A 111 -10.86 2.39 -1.32
C ILE A 111 -9.80 3.30 -0.66
N VAL A 112 -8.93 2.74 0.19
CA VAL A 112 -7.88 3.53 0.85
C VAL A 112 -6.93 4.14 -0.17
N GLY A 113 -6.50 3.37 -1.18
CA GLY A 113 -5.67 3.84 -2.28
C GLY A 113 -6.34 4.93 -3.13
N GLY A 114 -7.65 4.81 -3.38
CA GLY A 114 -8.42 5.81 -4.14
C GLY A 114 -8.70 7.09 -3.36
N LEU A 115 -8.86 7.01 -2.04
CA LEU A 115 -9.03 8.16 -1.15
C LEU A 115 -7.70 8.85 -0.80
N PHE A 116 -6.57 8.16 -0.97
CA PHE A 116 -5.25 8.65 -0.59
C PHE A 116 -4.89 10.06 -1.14
N PRO A 117 -5.28 10.47 -2.36
CA PRO A 117 -5.03 11.82 -2.86
C PRO A 117 -5.62 12.95 -1.99
N LEU A 118 -6.65 12.67 -1.16
CA LEU A 118 -7.18 13.65 -0.20
C LEU A 118 -6.12 14.15 0.80
N SER A 119 -5.12 13.31 1.10
CA SER A 119 -4.03 13.66 2.01
C SER A 119 -3.23 14.87 1.51
N ALA A 120 -3.23 15.18 0.21
CA ALA A 120 -2.58 16.36 -0.34
C ALA A 120 -3.07 17.67 0.28
N LEU A 121 -4.35 17.75 0.65
CA LEU A 121 -4.94 18.93 1.29
C LEU A 121 -4.34 19.21 2.67
N LEU A 122 -3.74 18.22 3.34
CA LEU A 122 -3.06 18.40 4.62
C LEU A 122 -1.76 19.21 4.49
N PHE A 123 -1.20 19.31 3.27
CA PHE A 123 0.06 19.98 2.98
C PHE A 123 -0.10 21.33 2.26
N ARG A 124 -1.34 21.80 2.03
CA ARG A 124 -1.68 23.01 1.25
C ARG A 124 -1.09 24.33 1.78
N GLU A 125 -0.59 24.38 3.02
CA GLU A 125 0.08 25.58 3.55
C GLU A 125 1.55 25.68 3.13
N HIS A 126 2.15 24.56 2.70
CA HIS A 126 3.55 24.47 2.26
C HIS A 126 3.71 24.21 0.76
N LEU A 127 2.60 23.88 0.10
CA LEU A 127 2.48 23.70 -1.34
C LEU A 127 1.61 24.81 -1.91
N ARG A 128 1.94 25.30 -3.10
CA ARG A 128 1.07 26.21 -3.86
C ARG A 128 -0.16 25.44 -4.33
N ASP A 129 -1.25 26.14 -4.60
CA ASP A 129 -2.51 25.56 -5.10
C ASP A 129 -2.33 24.51 -6.21
N HIS A 130 -1.57 24.85 -7.26
CA HIS A 130 -1.30 23.93 -8.37
C HIS A 130 -0.40 22.75 -7.95
N GLU A 131 0.54 22.95 -7.03
CA GLU A 131 1.38 21.88 -6.50
C GLU A 131 0.57 20.93 -5.61
N THR A 132 -0.42 21.42 -4.86
CA THR A 132 -1.35 20.57 -4.12
C THR A 132 -2.17 19.68 -5.06
N VAL A 133 -2.66 20.23 -6.17
CA VAL A 133 -3.39 19.46 -7.20
C VAL A 133 -2.47 18.44 -7.87
N ILE A 134 -1.24 18.84 -8.24
CA ILE A 134 -0.25 17.92 -8.83
C ILE A 134 0.12 16.81 -7.83
N PHE A 135 0.31 17.13 -6.55
CA PHE A 135 0.60 16.14 -5.53
C PHE A 135 -0.53 15.11 -5.40
N ALA A 136 -1.78 15.57 -5.36
CA ALA A 136 -2.95 14.68 -5.38
C ALA A 136 -2.98 13.81 -6.64
N PHE A 137 -2.69 14.39 -7.81
CA PHE A 137 -2.62 13.65 -9.08
C PHE A 137 -1.57 12.54 -9.01
N LEU A 138 -0.33 12.86 -8.60
CA LEU A 138 0.75 11.88 -8.47
C LEU A 138 0.40 10.73 -7.51
N LEU A 139 -0.25 11.01 -6.38
CA LEU A 139 -0.71 9.96 -5.46
C LEU A 139 -1.84 9.10 -6.08
N GLY A 140 -2.72 9.71 -6.88
CA GLY A 140 -3.89 9.05 -7.44
C GLY A 140 -3.60 8.21 -8.68
N THR A 141 -2.61 8.61 -9.49
CA THR A 141 -2.39 8.05 -10.84
C THR A 141 -1.02 7.43 -11.05
N ASN A 142 -0.11 7.46 -10.06
CA ASN A 142 1.14 6.71 -10.17
C ASN A 142 0.85 5.21 -10.38
N SER A 143 1.51 4.60 -11.37
CA SER A 143 1.26 3.22 -11.81
C SER A 143 1.52 2.20 -10.72
N ILE A 144 2.60 2.33 -9.93
CA ILE A 144 2.90 1.46 -8.79
C ILE A 144 1.76 1.53 -7.76
N LEU A 145 1.34 2.76 -7.39
CA LEU A 145 0.26 2.95 -6.41
C LEU A 145 -1.10 2.49 -6.92
N LEU A 146 -1.37 2.62 -8.22
CA LEU A 146 -2.60 2.10 -8.83
C LEU A 146 -2.59 0.57 -8.81
N TYR A 147 -1.53 -0.04 -9.34
CA TYR A 147 -1.38 -1.49 -9.45
C TYR A 147 -1.53 -2.17 -8.08
N TYR A 148 -0.69 -1.81 -7.10
CA TYR A 148 -0.69 -2.48 -5.80
C TYR A 148 -1.89 -2.16 -4.91
N SER A 149 -2.66 -1.12 -5.23
CA SER A 149 -3.92 -0.83 -4.53
C SER A 149 -5.09 -1.68 -5.01
N ARG A 150 -4.92 -2.44 -6.09
CA ARG A 150 -5.92 -3.36 -6.65
C ARG A 150 -5.75 -4.79 -6.15
N PHE A 151 -4.86 -5.02 -5.20
CA PHE A 151 -4.62 -6.33 -4.59
C PHE A 151 -4.79 -6.24 -3.07
N LEU A 152 -5.11 -7.37 -2.42
CA LEU A 152 -5.11 -7.51 -0.96
C LEU A 152 -3.67 -7.49 -0.42
N ARG A 153 -3.03 -6.32 -0.51
CA ARG A 153 -1.66 -6.06 -0.05
C ARG A 153 -1.60 -4.82 0.84
N SER A 154 -0.71 -4.88 1.82
CA SER A 154 -0.61 -3.83 2.86
C SER A 154 0.34 -2.68 2.52
N ASP A 155 1.13 -2.77 1.44
CA ASP A 155 2.16 -1.77 1.13
C ASP A 155 1.57 -0.38 0.86
N VAL A 156 0.51 -0.31 0.04
CA VAL A 156 -0.21 0.95 -0.23
C VAL A 156 -0.97 1.44 1.00
N LEU A 157 -1.50 0.54 1.84
CA LEU A 157 -2.15 0.92 3.10
C LEU A 157 -1.18 1.65 4.03
N VAL A 158 0.01 1.07 4.25
CA VAL A 158 1.06 1.73 5.04
C VAL A 158 1.41 3.07 4.43
N ALA A 159 1.67 3.13 3.13
CA ALA A 159 2.05 4.36 2.47
C ALA A 159 0.98 5.46 2.63
N ALA A 160 -0.29 5.11 2.44
CA ALA A 160 -1.41 6.02 2.56
C ALA A 160 -1.61 6.53 3.99
N PHE A 161 -1.61 5.62 4.96
CA PHE A 161 -1.81 5.96 6.36
C PHE A 161 -0.63 6.74 6.93
N MET A 162 0.61 6.37 6.62
CA MET A 162 1.80 7.07 7.11
C MET A 162 1.91 8.48 6.54
N ILE A 163 1.68 8.69 5.24
CA ILE A 163 1.68 10.05 4.66
C ILE A 163 0.53 10.90 5.20
N THR A 164 -0.64 10.30 5.44
CA THR A 164 -1.77 11.00 6.06
C THR A 164 -1.46 11.39 7.51
N ALA A 165 -0.85 10.51 8.30
CA ALA A 165 -0.35 10.80 9.65
C ALA A 165 0.67 11.95 9.64
N LEU A 166 1.65 11.91 8.72
CA LEU A 166 2.61 13.00 8.51
C LEU A 166 1.89 14.33 8.23
N GLY A 167 0.88 14.31 7.36
CA GLY A 167 0.05 15.47 7.06
C GLY A 167 -0.62 16.04 8.31
N PHE A 168 -1.18 15.21 9.19
CA PHE A 168 -1.76 15.68 10.45
C PHE A 168 -0.73 16.20 11.45
N PHE A 169 0.49 15.65 11.48
CA PHE A 169 1.59 16.25 12.25
C PHE A 169 1.97 17.63 11.71
N VAL A 170 2.02 17.80 10.39
CA VAL A 170 2.24 19.10 9.73
C VAL A 170 1.10 20.07 10.08
N ARG A 171 -0.17 19.66 9.97
CA ARG A 171 -1.33 20.48 10.39
C ARG A 171 -1.27 20.89 11.86
N THR A 172 -0.80 20.00 12.74
CA THR A 172 -0.60 20.30 14.16
C THR A 172 0.43 21.43 14.33
N TYR A 173 1.54 21.36 13.59
CA TYR A 173 2.60 22.35 13.61
C TYR A 173 2.15 23.71 13.06
N ASP A 174 1.44 23.69 11.94
CA ASP A 174 0.97 24.86 11.20
C ASP A 174 -0.09 25.65 11.97
N THR A 175 -1.16 24.95 12.37
CA THR A 175 -2.32 25.58 13.04
C THR A 175 -2.12 25.79 14.54
N ARG A 176 -1.05 25.21 15.11
CA ARG A 176 -0.82 25.11 16.57
C ARG A 176 -2.00 24.49 17.32
N ASN A 177 -2.83 23.72 16.63
CA ASN A 177 -3.96 23.02 17.22
C ASN A 177 -3.57 21.56 17.53
N PRO A 178 -3.35 21.21 18.80
CA PRO A 178 -2.94 19.86 19.18
C PRO A 178 -4.02 18.80 18.96
N ARG A 179 -5.27 19.17 18.62
CA ARG A 179 -6.32 18.19 18.29
C ARG A 179 -6.01 17.38 17.04
N TYR A 180 -5.16 17.89 16.15
CA TYR A 180 -4.69 17.12 14.99
C TYR A 180 -3.78 15.95 15.37
N LEU A 181 -3.29 15.87 16.62
CA LEU A 181 -2.54 14.71 17.11
C LEU A 181 -3.39 13.43 17.20
N TYR A 182 -4.71 13.52 17.40
CA TYR A 182 -5.58 12.34 17.46
C TYR A 182 -5.75 11.64 16.11
N PRO A 183 -6.11 12.34 15.00
CA PRO A 183 -6.10 11.70 13.69
C PRO A 183 -4.68 11.29 13.28
N ALA A 184 -3.63 12.03 13.64
CA ALA A 184 -2.25 11.57 13.41
C ALA A 184 -1.97 10.23 14.09
N ALA A 185 -2.37 10.08 15.37
CA ALA A 185 -2.28 8.83 16.13
C ALA A 185 -3.13 7.71 15.52
N LEU A 186 -4.35 8.00 15.05
CA LEU A 186 -5.20 7.01 14.39
C LEU A 186 -4.52 6.42 13.14
N PHE A 187 -4.10 7.29 12.23
CA PHE A 187 -3.47 6.88 10.98
C PHE A 187 -2.10 6.23 11.21
N LEU A 188 -1.35 6.67 12.22
CA LEU A 188 -0.11 5.99 12.63
C LEU A 188 -0.40 4.57 13.13
N GLY A 189 -1.45 4.39 13.94
CA GLY A 189 -1.90 3.07 14.40
C GLY A 189 -2.34 2.17 13.25
N PHE A 190 -3.07 2.70 12.26
CA PHE A 190 -3.45 1.96 11.06
C PHE A 190 -2.25 1.59 10.17
N GLY A 191 -1.25 2.47 10.05
CA GLY A 191 0.00 2.15 9.36
C GLY A 191 0.73 0.98 10.03
N ILE A 192 0.93 1.05 11.34
CA ILE A 192 1.55 -0.03 12.13
C ILE A 192 0.75 -1.33 12.01
N ALA A 193 -0.58 -1.25 12.05
CA ALA A 193 -1.45 -2.41 11.90
C ALA A 193 -1.56 -2.91 10.44
N SER A 194 -0.99 -2.24 9.45
CA SER A 194 -0.99 -2.72 8.07
C SER A 194 0.26 -3.54 7.76
N LYS A 195 1.46 -3.01 8.10
CA LYS A 195 2.75 -3.71 7.86
C LYS A 195 3.90 -3.09 8.67
N GLU A 196 4.89 -3.90 8.98
CA GLU A 196 6.13 -3.57 9.69
C GLU A 196 6.89 -2.36 9.11
N ASN A 197 6.78 -2.15 7.79
CA ASN A 197 7.37 -1.02 7.06
C ASN A 197 6.97 0.35 7.65
N ALA A 198 5.87 0.45 8.41
CA ALA A 198 5.51 1.68 9.10
C ALA A 198 6.64 2.21 10.02
N LEU A 199 7.45 1.35 10.62
CA LEU A 199 8.58 1.80 11.44
C LEU A 199 9.71 2.42 10.60
N ILE A 200 9.89 1.96 9.36
CA ILE A 200 10.87 2.52 8.42
C ILE A 200 10.50 3.98 8.11
N TYR A 201 9.22 4.30 7.90
CA TYR A 201 8.77 5.68 7.70
C TYR A 201 9.18 6.59 8.86
N ILE A 202 9.00 6.15 10.10
CA ILE A 202 9.37 6.93 11.29
C ILE A 202 10.88 7.20 11.31
N VAL A 203 11.70 6.16 11.07
CA VAL A 203 13.16 6.28 11.01
C VAL A 203 13.59 7.23 9.89
N THR A 204 13.01 7.09 8.70
CA THR A 204 13.28 7.96 7.56
C THR A 204 12.88 9.42 7.84
N TRP A 205 11.75 9.66 8.50
CA TRP A 205 11.32 11.01 8.89
C TRP A 205 12.27 11.64 9.92
N LEU A 206 12.76 10.87 10.89
CA LEU A 206 13.76 11.34 11.84
C LEU A 206 15.06 11.71 11.12
N GLY A 207 15.53 10.86 10.19
CA GLY A 207 16.70 11.13 9.36
C GLY A 207 16.54 12.39 8.50
N ALA A 208 15.42 12.53 7.81
CA ALA A 208 15.10 13.71 6.99
C ALA A 208 14.98 14.99 7.84
N THR A 209 14.43 14.89 9.05
CA THR A 209 14.40 16.00 10.02
C THR A 209 15.82 16.37 10.45
N GLY A 210 16.69 15.39 10.70
CA GLY A 210 18.12 15.62 10.98
C GLY A 210 18.82 16.37 9.85
N LEU A 211 18.61 15.96 8.60
CA LEU A 211 19.17 16.63 7.41
C LEU A 211 18.62 18.04 7.23
N LEU A 212 17.33 18.27 7.51
CA LEU A 212 16.76 19.62 7.56
C LEU A 212 17.42 20.49 8.63
N LEU A 213 17.66 19.95 9.83
CA LEU A 213 18.33 20.68 10.92
C LEU A 213 19.76 21.05 10.52
N VAL A 214 20.51 20.10 9.94
CA VAL A 214 21.86 20.37 9.40
C VAL A 214 21.81 21.46 8.34
N THR A 215 20.90 21.36 7.37
CA THR A 215 20.72 22.38 6.32
C THR A 215 20.37 23.74 6.91
N ALA A 216 19.50 23.78 7.91
CA ALA A 216 19.10 25.01 8.59
C ALA A 216 20.26 25.64 9.39
N LEU A 217 21.16 24.82 9.96
CA LEU A 217 22.35 25.27 10.67
C LEU A 217 23.44 25.77 9.72
N LEU A 218 23.60 25.14 8.56
CA LEU A 218 24.63 25.50 7.59
C LEU A 218 24.38 26.85 6.92
N ARG A 219 23.12 27.30 6.78
CA ARG A 219 22.77 28.62 6.20
C ARG A 219 23.48 29.78 6.94
N PRO A 220 24.34 30.57 6.25
CA PRO A 220 24.88 31.83 6.75
C PRO A 220 23.79 32.76 7.30
N ARG A 221 24.04 33.28 8.50
CA ARG A 221 23.14 34.19 9.21
C ARG A 221 23.90 35.46 9.55
N GLN A 222 23.31 36.60 9.19
CA GLN A 222 23.94 37.91 9.32
C GLN A 222 24.09 38.38 10.79
N SER A 223 23.39 37.81 11.79
CA SER A 223 23.44 38.39 13.16
C SER A 223 23.44 37.43 14.36
N THR A 224 23.38 36.10 14.18
CA THR A 224 23.32 35.17 15.34
C THR A 224 24.26 33.97 15.19
N SER A 225 25.13 33.77 16.19
CA SER A 225 25.93 32.55 16.34
C SER A 225 25.04 31.30 16.38
N ARG A 226 25.44 30.22 15.68
CA ARG A 226 24.70 28.94 15.62
C ARG A 226 24.45 28.36 17.03
N ARG A 227 25.41 28.51 17.94
CA ARG A 227 25.28 28.10 19.35
C ARG A 227 24.23 28.94 20.09
N ALA A 228 24.17 30.24 19.80
CA ALA A 228 23.16 31.13 20.37
C ALA A 228 21.75 30.78 19.88
N LEU A 229 21.56 30.36 18.63
CA LEU A 229 20.26 29.92 18.11
C LEU A 229 19.74 28.66 18.80
N VAL A 230 20.59 27.62 18.90
CA VAL A 230 20.22 26.38 19.60
C VAL A 230 19.92 26.67 21.06
N ARG A 231 20.79 27.45 21.72
CA ARG A 231 20.58 27.87 23.11
C ARG A 231 19.31 28.69 23.28
N ASN A 232 19.01 29.61 22.37
CA ASN A 232 17.81 30.47 22.44
C ASN A 232 16.53 29.70 22.13
N THR A 233 16.58 28.72 21.24
CA THR A 233 15.42 27.85 20.92
C THR A 233 15.12 26.93 22.10
N LEU A 234 16.15 26.31 22.67
CA LEU A 234 16.05 25.49 23.87
C LEU A 234 15.61 26.33 25.07
N SER A 235 16.20 27.51 25.30
CA SER A 235 15.85 28.39 26.40
C SER A 235 14.45 29.00 26.25
N ALA A 236 13.99 29.27 25.04
CA ALA A 236 12.61 29.67 24.77
C ALA A 236 11.63 28.52 24.97
N GLY A 237 12.01 27.27 24.66
CA GLY A 237 11.23 26.08 24.99
C GLY A 237 11.12 25.87 26.51
N VAL A 238 12.26 25.88 27.19
CA VAL A 238 12.37 25.75 28.66
C VAL A 238 11.67 26.92 29.37
N GLY A 239 11.80 28.14 28.85
CA GLY A 239 11.14 29.34 29.39
C GLY A 239 9.62 29.24 29.30
N ARG A 240 9.07 28.77 28.17
CA ARG A 240 7.64 28.52 27.99
C ARG A 240 7.11 27.39 28.89
N LEU A 241 7.91 26.33 29.09
CA LEU A 241 7.60 25.26 30.05
C LEU A 241 7.62 25.75 31.50
N ARG A 242 8.62 26.55 31.88
CA ARG A 242 8.77 27.13 33.24
C ARG A 242 7.72 28.18 33.56
N ALA A 243 7.25 28.94 32.56
CA ALA A 243 6.23 29.97 32.73
C ALA A 243 4.80 29.42 32.98
N ARG A 244 4.61 28.09 33.11
CA ARG A 244 3.29 27.45 33.31
C ARG A 244 2.25 27.87 32.25
N ASP A 245 2.71 28.16 31.03
CA ASP A 245 1.85 28.58 29.93
C ASP A 245 0.71 27.57 29.71
N ARG A 246 -0.54 28.06 29.73
CA ARG A 246 -1.74 27.25 29.48
C ARG A 246 -1.69 26.59 28.11
N GLY A 247 -1.05 27.23 27.11
CA GLY A 247 -0.86 26.66 25.78
C GLY A 247 0.03 25.41 25.79
N VAL A 248 1.16 25.45 26.51
CA VAL A 248 2.09 24.32 26.64
C VAL A 248 1.46 23.17 27.41
N LYS A 249 0.79 23.43 28.55
CA LYS A 249 0.08 22.39 29.30
C LYS A 249 -0.99 21.70 28.46
N ARG A 250 -1.75 22.49 27.70
CA ARG A 250 -2.76 21.96 26.77
C ARG A 250 -2.12 21.09 25.69
N PHE A 251 -1.02 21.54 25.10
CA PHE A 251 -0.30 20.78 24.09
C PHE A 251 0.21 19.44 24.66
N VAL A 252 0.91 19.48 25.80
CA VAL A 252 1.43 18.28 26.50
C VAL A 252 0.29 17.32 26.85
N GLY A 253 -0.83 17.83 27.40
CA GLY A 253 -2.00 17.02 27.72
C GLY A 253 -2.59 16.32 26.51
N HIS A 254 -2.68 17.01 25.36
CA HIS A 254 -3.11 16.39 24.11
C HIS A 254 -2.07 15.43 23.52
N THR A 255 -0.78 15.68 23.68
CA THR A 255 0.26 14.71 23.29
C THR A 255 0.14 13.42 24.09
N ILE A 256 -0.03 13.51 25.41
CA ILE A 256 -0.29 12.34 26.26
C ILE A 256 -1.59 11.66 25.84
N GLY A 257 -2.68 12.43 25.65
CA GLY A 257 -3.97 11.90 25.23
C GLY A 257 -3.93 11.21 23.86
N ALA A 258 -3.18 11.76 22.90
CA ALA A 258 -2.96 11.14 21.60
C ALA A 258 -2.10 9.88 21.70
N GLY A 259 -1.11 9.85 22.60
CA GLY A 259 -0.32 8.65 22.90
C GLY A 259 -1.17 7.53 23.51
N ILE A 260 -2.03 7.85 24.47
CA ILE A 260 -3.01 6.90 25.04
C ILE A 260 -3.97 6.40 23.95
N PHE A 261 -4.43 7.30 23.09
CA PHE A 261 -5.32 6.94 21.98
C PHE A 261 -4.65 6.04 20.96
N LEU A 262 -3.40 6.34 20.55
CA LEU A 262 -2.59 5.46 19.71
C LEU A 262 -2.43 4.08 20.35
N TYR A 263 -2.12 4.04 21.64
CA TYR A 263 -1.99 2.80 22.40
C TYR A 263 -3.29 1.99 22.42
N ALA A 264 -4.44 2.65 22.60
CA ALA A 264 -5.75 2.00 22.54
C ALA A 264 -6.07 1.44 21.13
N VAL A 265 -5.75 2.19 20.07
CA VAL A 265 -5.90 1.74 18.68
C VAL A 265 -5.00 0.53 18.41
N TRP A 266 -3.73 0.61 18.81
CA TRP A 266 -2.79 -0.51 18.69
C TRP A 266 -3.28 -1.74 19.45
N LEU A 267 -3.67 -1.59 20.72
CA LEU A 267 -4.17 -2.69 21.53
C LEU A 267 -5.41 -3.32 20.91
N PHE A 268 -6.36 -2.51 20.43
CA PHE A 268 -7.55 -3.02 19.75
C PHE A 268 -7.20 -3.84 18.50
N LEU A 269 -6.25 -3.36 17.68
CA LEU A 269 -5.90 -4.01 16.42
C LEU A 269 -5.11 -5.31 16.62
N PHE A 270 -4.21 -5.35 17.61
CA PHE A 270 -3.28 -6.46 17.82
C PHE A 270 -3.71 -7.45 18.92
N ALA A 271 -4.57 -7.07 19.86
CA ALA A 271 -4.97 -7.96 20.93
C ALA A 271 -5.69 -9.22 20.40
N PRO A 272 -5.40 -10.39 20.98
CA PRO A 272 -6.02 -11.64 20.57
C PRO A 272 -7.53 -11.62 20.80
N ARG A 273 -8.28 -12.32 19.95
CA ARG A 273 -9.74 -12.51 20.05
C ARG A 273 -10.06 -13.99 20.05
N GLY A 274 -11.17 -14.35 20.69
CA GLY A 274 -11.65 -15.73 20.75
C GLY A 274 -10.60 -16.71 21.26
N ALA A 275 -10.75 -17.98 20.89
CA ALA A 275 -9.84 -19.06 21.28
C ALA A 275 -8.65 -19.17 20.30
N ALA A 276 -7.87 -18.10 20.14
CA ALA A 276 -6.81 -18.04 19.13
C ALA A 276 -5.79 -19.18 19.24
N MET A 277 -5.42 -19.60 20.45
CA MET A 277 -4.48 -20.71 20.65
C MET A 277 -5.01 -22.08 20.20
N VAL A 278 -6.32 -22.22 19.98
CA VAL A 278 -6.92 -23.49 19.54
C VAL A 278 -6.93 -23.61 18.02
N TYR A 279 -7.06 -22.48 17.31
CA TYR A 279 -7.36 -22.46 15.88
C TYR A 279 -6.19 -22.02 14.99
N TYR A 280 -5.10 -21.54 15.59
CA TYR A 280 -3.94 -21.05 14.86
C TYR A 280 -2.70 -21.90 15.15
N PRO A 281 -1.87 -22.21 14.13
CA PRO A 281 -0.62 -22.92 14.31
C PRO A 281 0.41 -22.00 14.98
N LEU A 282 0.44 -22.03 16.31
CA LEU A 282 1.35 -21.28 17.15
C LEU A 282 2.35 -22.24 17.79
N SER A 283 3.61 -21.84 17.88
CA SER A 283 4.59 -22.61 18.65
C SER A 283 4.31 -22.49 20.15
N PRO A 284 4.76 -23.44 21.00
CA PRO A 284 4.57 -23.35 22.44
C PRO A 284 5.08 -22.02 23.05
N ALA A 285 6.18 -21.48 22.51
CA ALA A 285 6.70 -20.18 22.91
C ALA A 285 5.77 -19.01 22.52
N GLN A 286 5.12 -19.10 21.36
CA GLN A 286 4.13 -18.11 20.92
C GLN A 286 2.86 -18.17 21.77
N GLU A 287 2.39 -19.36 22.11
CA GLU A 287 1.24 -19.56 23.00
C GLU A 287 1.50 -18.97 24.39
N GLU A 288 2.69 -19.19 24.96
CA GLU A 288 3.09 -18.61 26.24
C GLU A 288 3.09 -17.07 26.21
N MET A 289 3.58 -16.47 25.12
CA MET A 289 3.61 -15.02 24.96
C MET A 289 2.22 -14.39 24.79
N ILE A 290 1.33 -15.02 24.02
CA ILE A 290 -0.05 -14.54 23.82
C ILE A 290 -0.87 -14.71 25.10
N GLY A 291 -0.67 -15.83 25.79
CA GLY A 291 -1.40 -16.19 26.99
C GLY A 291 -2.89 -16.44 26.75
N THR A 292 -3.64 -16.62 27.84
CA THR A 292 -5.05 -17.07 27.80
C THR A 292 -6.08 -15.94 27.73
N ILE A 293 -5.66 -14.68 27.86
CA ILE A 293 -6.57 -13.55 27.95
C ILE A 293 -6.84 -12.96 26.58
N SER A 294 -8.11 -12.97 26.16
CA SER A 294 -8.56 -12.30 24.94
C SER A 294 -9.03 -10.86 25.21
N LEU A 295 -9.19 -10.07 24.14
CA LEU A 295 -9.83 -8.76 24.20
C LEU A 295 -11.27 -8.86 24.74
N GLY A 296 -12.01 -9.91 24.37
CA GLY A 296 -13.36 -10.17 24.90
C GLY A 296 -13.36 -10.40 26.40
N ASP A 297 -12.38 -11.16 26.92
CA ASP A 297 -12.21 -11.38 28.36
C ASP A 297 -11.94 -10.10 29.13
N ALA A 298 -11.09 -9.23 28.58
CA ALA A 298 -10.76 -7.97 29.22
C ALA A 298 -11.92 -6.96 29.17
N LEU A 299 -12.76 -6.99 28.12
CA LEU A 299 -13.99 -6.20 28.06
C LEU A 299 -15.02 -6.68 29.09
N ALA A 300 -15.16 -8.01 29.26
CA ALA A 300 -16.03 -8.58 30.29
C ALA A 300 -15.48 -8.37 31.72
N ARG A 301 -14.15 -8.33 31.87
CA ARG A 301 -13.43 -8.23 33.14
C ARG A 301 -12.32 -7.17 33.04
N PRO A 302 -12.64 -5.88 33.21
CA PRO A 302 -11.69 -4.78 32.95
C PRO A 302 -10.38 -4.83 33.75
N TRP A 303 -10.36 -5.48 34.92
CA TRP A 303 -9.13 -5.66 35.69
C TRP A 303 -8.09 -6.57 35.01
N LYS A 304 -8.48 -7.32 33.97
CA LYS A 304 -7.56 -8.11 33.13
C LYS A 304 -6.90 -7.30 32.01
N LEU A 305 -7.28 -6.04 31.79
CA LEU A 305 -6.69 -5.18 30.77
C LEU A 305 -5.15 -5.05 30.89
N PRO A 306 -4.55 -4.89 32.08
CA PRO A 306 -3.09 -4.83 32.21
C PRO A 306 -2.38 -6.12 31.75
N GLU A 307 -2.97 -7.28 32.03
CA GLU A 307 -2.44 -8.57 31.60
C GLU A 307 -2.54 -8.73 30.07
N LEU A 308 -3.70 -8.42 29.48
CA LEU A 308 -3.89 -8.41 28.03
C LEU A 308 -2.89 -7.47 27.33
N ALA A 309 -2.74 -6.27 27.86
CA ALA A 309 -1.82 -5.25 27.39
C ALA A 309 -0.37 -5.73 27.40
N TRP A 310 0.03 -6.38 28.50
CA TRP A 310 1.36 -6.94 28.66
C TRP A 310 1.61 -8.07 27.65
N ASN A 311 0.72 -9.05 27.57
CA ASN A 311 0.87 -10.21 26.67
C ASN A 311 0.88 -9.78 25.20
N THR A 312 -0.04 -8.89 24.80
CA THR A 312 -0.09 -8.33 23.44
C THR A 312 1.21 -7.60 23.12
N GLY A 313 1.74 -6.81 24.06
CA GLY A 313 3.00 -6.08 23.88
C GLY A 313 4.20 -6.99 23.78
N ASN A 314 4.28 -8.00 24.66
CA ASN A 314 5.34 -8.98 24.67
C ASN A 314 5.38 -9.78 23.37
N TYR A 315 4.23 -10.32 22.93
CA TYR A 315 4.12 -11.02 21.66
C TYR A 315 4.48 -10.11 20.48
N TRP A 316 3.94 -8.88 20.45
CA TRP A 316 4.19 -7.93 19.36
C TRP A 316 5.68 -7.58 19.23
N ILE A 317 6.37 -7.23 20.32
CA ILE A 317 7.80 -6.87 20.28
C ILE A 317 8.65 -8.01 19.72
N ASN A 318 8.33 -9.26 20.06
CA ASN A 318 9.09 -10.43 19.62
C ASN A 318 8.75 -10.91 18.21
N GLN A 319 7.59 -10.53 17.66
CA GLN A 319 7.09 -11.10 16.40
C GLN A 319 6.94 -10.06 15.28
N TYR A 320 6.78 -8.78 15.62
CA TYR A 320 6.61 -7.71 14.64
C TYR A 320 7.84 -7.50 13.73
N PRO A 321 9.10 -7.65 14.21
CA PRO A 321 10.28 -7.54 13.35
C PRO A 321 10.56 -8.76 12.46
N MET A 322 9.73 -9.82 12.48
CA MET A 322 10.02 -11.11 11.83
C MET A 322 10.52 -11.00 10.39
N TRP A 323 9.96 -10.14 9.55
CA TRP A 323 10.40 -9.98 8.16
C TRP A 323 11.76 -9.27 8.04
N THR A 324 12.05 -8.33 8.94
CA THR A 324 13.39 -7.73 9.06
C THR A 324 14.40 -8.78 9.52
N ASP A 325 14.05 -9.58 10.52
CA ASP A 325 14.91 -10.65 11.04
C ASP A 325 15.12 -11.76 10.00
N LYS A 326 14.09 -12.07 9.22
CA LYS A 326 14.18 -12.97 8.07
C LYS A 326 15.14 -12.42 7.04
N ALA A 327 15.04 -11.13 6.67
CA ALA A 327 15.96 -10.53 5.72
C ALA A 327 17.41 -10.54 6.18
N ILE A 328 17.64 -10.33 7.48
CA ILE A 328 18.96 -10.43 8.10
C ILE A 328 19.47 -11.89 8.05
N SER A 329 18.64 -12.85 8.46
CA SER A 329 19.02 -14.28 8.54
C SER A 329 19.21 -14.95 7.18
N THR A 330 18.32 -14.73 6.20
CA THR A 330 18.53 -15.18 4.81
C THR A 330 19.76 -14.55 4.16
N GLY A 331 20.20 -13.43 4.73
CA GLY A 331 21.37 -12.71 4.33
C GLY A 331 22.63 -13.06 5.13
N GLU A 332 22.62 -14.03 6.04
CA GLU A 332 23.79 -14.35 6.89
C GLU A 332 25.03 -14.72 6.07
N ASP A 333 24.83 -15.42 4.95
CA ASP A 333 25.90 -15.82 4.04
C ASP A 333 26.24 -14.77 2.97
N THR A 334 25.56 -13.60 2.97
CA THR A 334 25.77 -12.54 1.97
C THR A 334 26.03 -11.18 2.60
N THR A 335 26.90 -10.39 2.00
CA THR A 335 27.11 -9.02 2.47
C THR A 335 25.93 -8.11 2.08
N ILE A 336 25.73 -6.99 2.80
CA ILE A 336 24.74 -5.97 2.41
C ILE A 336 25.01 -5.49 0.97
N LEU A 337 26.28 -5.41 0.57
CA LEU A 337 26.67 -5.00 -0.77
C LEU A 337 26.23 -6.01 -1.83
N GLU A 338 26.43 -7.31 -1.60
CA GLU A 338 25.98 -8.36 -2.53
C GLU A 338 24.46 -8.36 -2.70
N ARG A 339 23.69 -8.16 -1.62
CA ARG A 339 22.23 -8.00 -1.71
C ARG A 339 21.84 -6.76 -2.50
N TYR A 340 22.53 -5.65 -2.26
CA TYR A 340 22.31 -4.42 -2.98
C TYR A 340 22.59 -4.61 -4.48
N GLU A 341 23.72 -5.20 -4.85
CA GLU A 341 24.10 -5.50 -6.24
C GLU A 341 23.10 -6.44 -6.91
N LYS A 342 22.54 -7.40 -6.16
CA LYS A 342 21.52 -8.34 -6.65
C LYS A 342 20.19 -7.66 -6.94
N PHE A 343 19.67 -6.84 -6.03
CA PHE A 343 18.28 -6.34 -6.12
C PHE A 343 18.15 -4.91 -6.64
N ALA A 344 19.21 -4.10 -6.56
CA ALA A 344 19.15 -2.71 -7.00
C ALA A 344 18.83 -2.55 -8.51
N PRO A 345 19.38 -3.37 -9.44
CA PRO A 345 19.07 -3.23 -10.87
C PRO A 345 17.56 -3.31 -11.16
N ASP A 346 16.92 -4.41 -10.77
CA ASP A 346 15.47 -4.63 -10.98
C ASP A 346 14.64 -3.56 -10.26
N TYR A 347 15.06 -3.12 -9.08
CA TYR A 347 14.38 -2.08 -8.33
C TYR A 347 14.45 -0.71 -9.02
N PHE A 348 15.61 -0.35 -9.58
CA PHE A 348 15.78 0.88 -10.33
C PHE A 348 15.09 0.84 -11.68
N GLU A 349 15.00 -0.34 -12.31
CA GLU A 349 14.20 -0.55 -13.52
C GLU A 349 12.72 -0.28 -13.25
N VAL A 350 12.16 -0.88 -12.20
CA VAL A 350 10.77 -0.61 -11.78
C VAL A 350 10.54 0.87 -11.51
N LEU A 351 11.43 1.54 -10.78
CA LEU A 351 11.32 2.97 -10.53
C LEU A 351 11.46 3.81 -11.82
N GLY A 352 12.35 3.42 -12.72
CA GLY A 352 12.63 4.09 -13.99
C GLY A 352 11.53 3.90 -15.03
N GLU A 353 10.76 2.83 -14.95
CA GLU A 353 9.64 2.57 -15.86
C GLU A 353 8.34 3.16 -15.30
N TYR A 354 8.06 2.92 -14.01
CA TYR A 354 6.75 3.20 -13.41
C TYR A 354 6.71 4.46 -12.52
N ALA A 355 7.86 5.08 -12.22
CA ALA A 355 7.94 6.28 -11.37
C ALA A 355 8.83 7.40 -11.93
N LEU A 356 9.23 7.33 -13.20
CA LEU A 356 10.19 8.26 -13.79
C LEU A 356 9.81 9.73 -13.65
N PRO A 357 8.57 10.18 -13.97
CA PRO A 357 8.20 11.57 -13.75
C PRO A 357 8.33 11.98 -12.29
N THR A 358 7.89 11.13 -11.36
CA THR A 358 8.02 11.41 -9.92
C THR A 358 9.48 11.60 -9.54
N LEU A 359 10.39 10.73 -9.98
CA LEU A 359 11.83 10.84 -9.69
C LEU A 359 12.45 12.11 -10.29
N LEU A 360 12.23 12.35 -11.58
CA LEU A 360 12.80 13.49 -12.31
C LEU A 360 12.36 14.81 -11.68
N PHE A 361 11.06 14.98 -11.46
CA PHE A 361 10.53 16.22 -10.89
C PHE A 361 10.81 16.32 -9.39
N ALA A 362 10.96 15.21 -8.66
CA ALA A 362 11.43 15.25 -7.27
C ALA A 362 12.87 15.74 -7.19
N GLY A 363 13.73 15.30 -8.13
CA GLY A 363 15.09 15.80 -8.28
C GLY A 363 15.09 17.30 -8.55
N LEU A 364 14.32 17.75 -9.54
CA LEU A 364 14.19 19.18 -9.87
C LEU A 364 13.66 20.00 -8.68
N GLY A 365 12.58 19.55 -8.03
CA GLY A 365 11.98 20.26 -6.90
C GLY A 365 12.92 20.35 -5.70
N THR A 366 13.61 19.25 -5.38
CA THR A 366 14.59 19.20 -4.28
C THR A 366 15.80 20.09 -4.60
N ALA A 367 16.38 19.98 -5.79
CA ALA A 367 17.50 20.79 -6.22
C ALA A 367 17.16 22.29 -6.20
N ARG A 368 15.98 22.68 -6.71
CA ARG A 368 15.52 24.08 -6.65
C ARG A 368 15.32 24.55 -5.21
N ALA A 369 14.79 23.72 -4.32
CA ALA A 369 14.63 24.08 -2.91
C ALA A 369 15.98 24.22 -2.19
N MET A 370 16.98 23.40 -2.54
CA MET A 370 18.35 23.53 -2.06
C MET A 370 19.01 24.81 -2.57
N LEU A 371 18.94 25.05 -3.88
CA LEU A 371 19.49 26.24 -4.53
C LEU A 371 18.81 27.53 -4.03
N GLY A 372 17.49 27.53 -3.81
CA GLY A 372 16.79 28.65 -3.18
C GLY A 372 17.27 28.92 -1.75
N GLY A 373 17.58 27.86 -1.00
CA GLY A 373 18.28 27.98 0.28
C GLY A 373 19.67 28.60 0.16
N LEU A 374 20.42 28.29 -0.91
CA LEU A 374 21.75 28.83 -1.20
C LEU A 374 21.72 30.27 -1.73
N ALA A 375 20.74 30.63 -2.57
CA ALA A 375 20.57 31.99 -3.07
C ALA A 375 20.06 32.95 -1.99
N ALA A 376 19.23 32.46 -1.05
CA ALA A 376 18.92 33.21 0.18
C ALA A 376 20.16 33.50 1.05
N VAL A 377 21.24 32.75 0.83
CA VAL A 377 22.51 32.88 1.54
C VAL A 377 23.49 33.80 0.80
N PHE A 378 23.56 33.70 -0.54
CA PHE A 378 24.43 34.51 -1.39
C PHE A 378 23.59 35.54 -2.17
N GLY A 379 23.47 36.75 -1.62
CA GLY A 379 22.70 37.86 -2.21
C GLY A 379 22.89 38.08 -3.72
N PRO A 380 24.13 38.02 -4.26
CA PRO A 380 24.36 38.16 -5.71
C PRO A 380 23.72 37.05 -6.57
N LEU A 381 23.54 35.84 -6.04
CA LEU A 381 22.85 34.76 -6.75
C LEU A 381 21.33 34.97 -6.78
N ARG A 382 20.78 35.71 -5.82
CA ARG A 382 19.34 36.04 -5.76
C ARG A 382 18.92 37.05 -6.83
N GLU A 383 19.82 37.98 -7.18
CA GLU A 383 19.60 38.94 -8.27
C GLU A 383 19.73 38.27 -9.65
N ARG A 384 20.53 37.19 -9.74
CA ARG A 384 20.81 36.48 -11.00
C ARG A 384 19.90 35.28 -11.25
N PHE A 385 19.32 34.70 -10.20
CA PHE A 385 18.34 33.62 -10.25
C PHE A 385 17.20 33.91 -9.25
N PRO A 386 15.98 34.25 -9.73
CA PRO A 386 14.81 34.38 -8.86
C PRO A 386 14.39 32.99 -8.36
N LEU A 387 15.06 32.53 -7.31
CA LEU A 387 14.78 31.25 -6.66
C LEU A 387 13.80 31.47 -5.50
N ASP A 388 12.88 30.52 -5.36
CA ASP A 388 11.90 30.53 -4.27
C ASP A 388 12.61 30.45 -2.90
N PRO A 389 12.05 31.05 -1.84
CA PRO A 389 12.57 30.92 -0.48
C PRO A 389 12.64 29.44 -0.07
N PRO A 390 13.49 29.09 0.91
CA PRO A 390 13.72 27.70 1.30
C PRO A 390 12.43 26.98 1.67
N ARG A 391 12.16 25.87 0.99
CA ARG A 391 10.92 25.08 1.11
C ARG A 391 11.15 23.84 1.95
N ASN A 392 10.97 23.94 3.26
CA ASN A 392 11.34 22.87 4.19
C ASN A 392 10.58 21.56 3.94
N LEU A 393 9.29 21.59 3.60
CA LEU A 393 8.52 20.38 3.28
C LEU A 393 9.06 19.68 2.02
N VAL A 394 9.44 20.44 0.99
CA VAL A 394 10.02 19.91 -0.25
C VAL A 394 11.38 19.27 0.03
N LEU A 395 12.23 19.93 0.82
CA LEU A 395 13.52 19.38 1.25
C LEU A 395 13.36 18.13 2.11
N PHE A 396 12.42 18.13 3.06
CA PHE A 396 12.09 16.96 3.87
C PHE A 396 11.70 15.77 3.00
N GLY A 397 10.77 15.99 2.06
CA GLY A 397 10.31 14.95 1.15
C GLY A 397 11.42 14.45 0.23
N GLY A 398 12.30 15.34 -0.23
CA GLY A 398 13.49 14.97 -0.99
C GLY A 398 14.48 14.12 -0.19
N TYR A 399 14.83 14.55 1.03
CA TYR A 399 15.74 13.80 1.91
C TYR A 399 15.21 12.42 2.26
N ALA A 400 13.95 12.35 2.70
CA ALA A 400 13.30 11.09 3.02
C ALA A 400 13.22 10.19 1.78
N GLY A 401 12.75 10.74 0.67
CA GLY A 401 12.51 10.00 -0.57
C GLY A 401 13.78 9.44 -1.21
N PHE A 402 14.83 10.26 -1.38
CA PHE A 402 16.08 9.78 -1.96
C PHE A 402 16.82 8.81 -1.04
N ALA A 403 16.77 9.02 0.28
CA ALA A 403 17.29 8.04 1.23
C ALA A 403 16.55 6.71 1.14
N SER A 404 15.21 6.73 0.96
CA SER A 404 14.43 5.51 0.72
C SER A 404 14.76 4.85 -0.63
N VAL A 405 14.88 5.61 -1.72
CA VAL A 405 15.28 5.07 -3.04
C VAL A 405 16.59 4.30 -2.94
N ILE A 406 17.58 4.83 -2.22
CA ILE A 406 18.87 4.16 -2.04
C ILE A 406 18.79 3.06 -0.96
N GLY A 407 18.01 3.24 0.10
CA GLY A 407 18.03 2.34 1.25
C GLY A 407 17.29 1.02 1.04
N TYR A 408 16.19 1.01 0.27
CA TYR A 408 15.33 -0.17 0.17
C TYR A 408 16.04 -1.42 -0.37
N PRO A 409 16.82 -1.38 -1.47
CA PRO A 409 17.50 -2.58 -2.00
C PRO A 409 18.44 -3.26 -0.99
N ALA A 410 19.02 -2.50 -0.05
CA ALA A 410 19.94 -3.04 0.96
C ALA A 410 19.24 -3.92 2.02
N GLY A 411 17.92 -3.76 2.18
CA GLY A 411 17.12 -4.45 3.20
C GLY A 411 16.20 -5.55 2.66
N LEU A 412 16.34 -5.94 1.39
CA LEU A 412 15.48 -6.95 0.76
C LEU A 412 16.03 -8.37 0.98
N ASP A 413 15.13 -9.30 1.30
CA ASP A 413 15.38 -10.75 1.30
C ASP A 413 15.00 -11.40 -0.03
N ILE A 414 13.89 -10.91 -0.61
CA ILE A 414 13.40 -11.25 -1.93
C ILE A 414 13.16 -9.98 -2.74
N PHE A 415 13.28 -10.09 -4.07
CA PHE A 415 12.87 -8.99 -4.93
C PHE A 415 11.36 -8.84 -4.88
N GLY A 416 10.91 -7.62 -4.60
CA GLY A 416 9.50 -7.26 -4.48
C GLY A 416 9.24 -5.88 -5.08
N PRO A 417 8.62 -5.79 -6.27
CA PRO A 417 8.42 -4.50 -6.95
C PRO A 417 7.52 -3.54 -6.13
N TRP A 418 6.69 -4.07 -5.23
CA TRP A 418 5.86 -3.28 -4.30
C TRP A 418 6.66 -2.37 -3.37
N ASN A 419 7.94 -2.68 -3.10
CA ASN A 419 8.79 -1.84 -2.25
C ASN A 419 8.97 -0.44 -2.84
N ALA A 420 8.84 -0.28 -4.17
CA ALA A 420 8.90 1.00 -4.85
C ALA A 420 7.73 1.94 -4.47
N SER A 421 6.63 1.41 -3.89
CA SER A 421 5.52 2.24 -3.40
C SER A 421 5.95 3.22 -2.30
N HIS A 422 6.91 2.84 -1.46
CA HIS A 422 7.31 3.60 -0.28
C HIS A 422 8.09 4.89 -0.56
N PRO A 423 9.16 4.91 -1.38
CA PRO A 423 9.82 6.15 -1.74
C PRO A 423 8.94 7.06 -2.59
N VAL A 424 8.12 6.50 -3.49
CA VAL A 424 7.33 7.27 -4.45
C VAL A 424 6.34 8.20 -3.76
N VAL A 425 5.68 7.75 -2.69
CA VAL A 425 4.69 8.58 -1.99
C VAL A 425 5.27 9.82 -1.32
N ILE A 426 6.49 9.73 -0.78
CA ILE A 426 7.14 10.87 -0.13
C ILE A 426 7.86 11.75 -1.15
N LEU A 427 8.39 11.17 -2.24
CA LEU A 427 8.94 11.90 -3.39
C LEU A 427 7.88 12.67 -4.19
N ALA A 428 6.62 12.26 -4.13
CA ALA A 428 5.53 12.98 -4.78
C ALA A 428 5.40 14.43 -4.26
N ILE A 429 5.83 14.74 -3.02
CA ILE A 429 5.88 16.10 -2.48
C ILE A 429 6.87 17.00 -3.26
N PRO A 430 8.18 16.69 -3.34
CA PRO A 430 9.10 17.48 -4.15
C PRO A 430 8.80 17.36 -5.65
N ALA A 431 8.26 16.24 -6.14
CA ALA A 431 7.85 16.11 -7.53
C ALA A 431 6.75 17.11 -7.90
N ALA A 432 5.78 17.31 -7.02
CA ALA A 432 4.75 18.32 -7.23
C ALA A 432 5.31 19.74 -7.30
N ALA A 433 6.33 20.07 -6.49
CA ALA A 433 7.04 21.34 -6.56
C ALA A 433 7.87 21.50 -7.84
N GLY A 434 8.53 20.43 -8.30
CA GLY A 434 9.28 20.41 -9.55
C GLY A 434 8.39 20.59 -10.77
N LEU A 435 7.35 19.77 -10.89
CA LEU A 435 6.39 19.86 -12.00
C LEU A 435 5.57 21.15 -11.95
N GLY A 436 5.24 21.64 -10.75
CA GLY A 436 4.59 22.94 -10.56
C GLY A 436 5.43 24.11 -11.04
N THR A 437 6.77 23.99 -11.04
CA THR A 437 7.66 24.98 -11.65
C THR A 437 7.47 25.02 -13.17
N VAL A 438 7.43 23.86 -13.84
CA VAL A 438 7.19 23.79 -15.29
C VAL A 438 5.82 24.35 -15.66
N TYR A 439 4.78 23.98 -14.90
CA TYR A 439 3.44 24.54 -15.07
C TYR A 439 3.43 26.07 -14.95
N ARG A 440 4.13 26.61 -13.94
CA ARG A 440 4.21 28.05 -13.72
C ARG A 440 4.93 28.76 -14.86
N TRP A 441 6.07 28.23 -15.31
CA TRP A 441 6.81 28.77 -16.46
C TRP A 441 5.91 28.81 -17.69
N GLY A 442 5.26 27.70 -18.04
CA GLY A 442 4.34 27.68 -19.18
C GLY A 442 3.22 28.73 -19.05
N ARG A 443 2.64 28.90 -17.86
CA ARG A 443 1.58 29.90 -17.63
C ARG A 443 2.08 31.34 -17.67
N GLU A 444 3.31 31.61 -17.24
CA GLU A 444 3.97 32.91 -17.32
C GLU A 444 4.34 33.25 -18.77
N SER A 445 4.94 32.32 -19.51
CA SER A 445 5.27 32.48 -20.93
C SER A 445 4.05 32.79 -21.79
N VAL A 446 2.88 32.17 -21.52
CA VAL A 446 1.61 32.50 -22.21
C VAL A 446 1.17 33.94 -21.95
N ARG A 447 1.46 34.52 -20.77
CA ARG A 447 1.11 35.91 -20.46
C ARG A 447 2.10 36.89 -21.08
N GLU A 448 3.36 36.49 -21.17
CA GLU A 448 4.45 37.26 -21.75
C GLU A 448 4.52 37.15 -23.28
N HIS A 449 3.64 36.35 -23.90
CA HIS A 449 3.63 36.06 -25.33
C HIS A 449 4.93 35.41 -25.84
N ASP A 450 5.59 34.62 -25.00
CA ASP A 450 6.69 33.73 -25.40
C ASP A 450 6.10 32.36 -25.79
N ASP A 451 5.71 32.26 -27.06
CA ASP A 451 5.08 31.06 -27.61
C ASP A 451 5.99 29.83 -27.52
N LEU A 452 7.31 30.01 -27.68
CA LEU A 452 8.27 28.90 -27.69
C LEU A 452 8.35 28.25 -26.31
N GLN A 453 8.51 29.05 -25.25
CA GLN A 453 8.54 28.52 -23.88
C GLN A 453 7.19 27.95 -23.45
N ALA A 454 6.09 28.58 -23.86
CA ALA A 454 4.75 28.07 -23.59
C ALA A 454 4.51 26.69 -24.21
N ILE A 455 4.90 26.52 -25.49
CA ILE A 455 4.81 25.24 -26.21
C ILE A 455 5.71 24.19 -25.55
N ALA A 456 6.95 24.54 -25.21
CA ALA A 456 7.88 23.61 -24.58
C ALA A 456 7.37 23.11 -23.22
N ALA A 457 6.87 24.00 -22.36
CA ALA A 457 6.27 23.63 -21.09
C ALA A 457 5.01 22.77 -21.26
N GLY A 458 4.16 23.11 -22.24
CA GLY A 458 2.99 22.32 -22.59
C GLY A 458 3.35 20.90 -23.04
N LEU A 459 4.36 20.76 -23.91
CA LEU A 459 4.87 19.47 -24.37
C LEU A 459 5.37 18.61 -23.21
N VAL A 460 6.14 19.18 -22.28
CA VAL A 460 6.60 18.46 -21.08
C VAL A 460 5.41 17.94 -20.26
N LEU A 461 4.39 18.76 -20.03
CA LEU A 461 3.20 18.34 -19.29
C LEU A 461 2.42 17.23 -20.01
N VAL A 462 2.31 17.29 -21.34
CA VAL A 462 1.66 16.25 -22.16
C VAL A 462 2.46 14.94 -22.12
N VAL A 463 3.79 15.00 -22.22
CA VAL A 463 4.65 13.81 -22.13
C VAL A 463 4.53 13.16 -20.75
N VAL A 464 4.54 13.96 -19.67
CA VAL A 464 4.35 13.46 -18.30
C VAL A 464 2.99 12.79 -18.14
N LEU A 465 1.91 13.46 -18.58
CA LEU A 465 0.58 12.91 -18.49
C LEU A 465 0.44 11.62 -19.32
N GLY A 466 0.97 11.63 -20.55
CA GLY A 466 0.97 10.48 -21.45
C GLY A 466 1.73 9.29 -20.86
N HIS A 467 2.93 9.51 -20.31
CA HIS A 467 3.70 8.46 -19.64
C HIS A 467 2.98 7.90 -18.43
N VAL A 468 2.46 8.76 -17.53
CA VAL A 468 1.73 8.32 -16.32
C VAL A 468 0.51 7.49 -16.69
N LEU A 469 -0.29 7.95 -17.66
CA LEU A 469 -1.48 7.22 -18.09
C LEU A 469 -1.15 5.93 -18.83
N ALA A 470 -0.12 5.93 -19.69
CA ALA A 470 0.29 4.75 -20.45
C ALA A 470 0.82 3.64 -19.53
N THR A 471 1.72 3.97 -18.59
CA THR A 471 2.26 2.96 -17.66
C THR A 471 1.23 2.51 -16.63
N ALA A 472 0.35 3.41 -16.18
CA ALA A 472 -0.71 3.04 -15.24
C ALA A 472 -1.78 2.16 -15.90
N ALA A 473 -2.21 2.49 -17.12
CA ALA A 473 -3.16 1.67 -17.85
C ALA A 473 -2.54 0.35 -18.31
N GLY A 474 -1.31 0.40 -18.82
CA GLY A 474 -0.53 -0.74 -19.26
C GLY A 474 -0.39 -1.78 -18.16
N ALA A 475 0.19 -1.38 -17.03
CA ALA A 475 0.45 -2.31 -15.93
C ALA A 475 -0.81 -2.83 -15.24
N ALA A 476 -1.86 -2.01 -15.11
CA ALA A 476 -3.04 -2.37 -14.33
C ALA A 476 -4.17 -3.06 -15.11
N TYR A 477 -4.20 -2.96 -16.44
CA TYR A 477 -5.31 -3.48 -17.26
C TYR A 477 -4.92 -4.11 -18.61
N VAL A 478 -3.69 -3.94 -19.10
CA VAL A 478 -3.32 -4.42 -20.45
C VAL A 478 -2.32 -5.57 -20.36
N ALA A 479 -1.20 -5.35 -19.69
CA ALA A 479 -0.14 -6.34 -19.45
C ALA A 479 -0.20 -6.85 -18.00
N ASP A 480 -1.39 -6.94 -17.41
CA ASP A 480 -1.53 -7.23 -15.98
C ASP A 480 -1.25 -8.71 -15.64
N THR A 481 -1.16 -9.59 -16.64
CA THR A 481 -0.71 -10.99 -16.51
C THR A 481 0.58 -11.33 -17.27
N ASP A 482 1.10 -10.43 -18.12
CA ASP A 482 2.32 -10.67 -18.89
C ASP A 482 3.56 -10.15 -18.16
N TRP A 483 4.30 -11.07 -17.53
CA TRP A 483 5.47 -10.72 -16.72
C TRP A 483 6.67 -10.24 -17.54
N ASN A 484 6.72 -10.52 -18.85
CA ASN A 484 7.80 -10.02 -19.70
C ASN A 484 7.65 -8.52 -19.99
N ASP A 485 6.40 -8.06 -20.04
CA ASP A 485 6.04 -6.68 -20.38
C ASP A 485 5.68 -5.84 -19.14
N ASN A 486 5.52 -6.46 -17.96
CA ASN A 486 5.12 -5.79 -16.74
C ASN A 486 6.01 -6.16 -15.53
N GLY A 487 6.99 -5.29 -15.27
CA GLY A 487 7.91 -5.42 -14.13
C GLY A 487 7.27 -5.23 -12.75
N LEU A 488 5.97 -4.94 -12.67
CA LEU A 488 5.23 -4.95 -11.40
C LEU A 488 4.66 -6.33 -11.05
N ILE A 489 4.71 -7.30 -11.96
CA ILE A 489 4.22 -8.65 -11.69
C ILE A 489 5.17 -9.36 -10.73
N GLN A 490 4.59 -10.00 -9.71
CA GLN A 490 5.33 -10.81 -8.75
C GLN A 490 5.18 -12.29 -9.05
N TYR A 491 6.19 -13.09 -8.69
CA TYR A 491 6.22 -14.55 -8.89
C TYR A 491 4.92 -15.30 -8.53
N GLY A 492 4.26 -14.88 -7.45
CA GLY A 492 3.04 -15.51 -6.95
C GLY A 492 1.75 -15.13 -7.70
N GLN A 493 1.82 -14.31 -8.75
CA GLN A 493 0.65 -13.93 -9.56
C GLN A 493 0.42 -14.93 -10.69
N PRO A 494 -0.80 -15.49 -10.81
CA PRO A 494 -1.14 -16.37 -11.92
C PRO A 494 -0.95 -15.70 -13.29
N ALA A 495 -0.39 -16.45 -14.23
CA ALA A 495 -0.23 -16.01 -15.62
C ALA A 495 -1.50 -16.19 -16.45
N ASP A 496 -2.36 -17.14 -16.08
CA ASP A 496 -3.61 -17.42 -16.77
C ASP A 496 -4.83 -17.03 -15.92
N ASP A 497 -5.94 -16.71 -16.58
CA ASP A 497 -7.24 -16.51 -15.92
C ASP A 497 -7.96 -17.84 -15.83
N PHE A 498 -8.22 -18.30 -14.61
CA PHE A 498 -8.91 -19.56 -14.33
C PHE A 498 -10.20 -19.35 -13.50
N ARG A 499 -10.80 -18.16 -13.60
CA ARG A 499 -12.03 -17.83 -12.87
C ARG A 499 -13.23 -18.66 -13.33
N GLU A 500 -13.31 -19.00 -14.61
CA GLU A 500 -14.41 -19.83 -15.11
C GLU A 500 -14.37 -21.20 -14.43
N GLU A 501 -13.17 -21.77 -14.25
CA GLU A 501 -12.95 -23.02 -13.54
C GLU A 501 -13.26 -22.88 -12.05
N VAL A 502 -12.90 -21.77 -11.40
CA VAL A 502 -13.29 -21.50 -10.00
C VAL A 502 -14.80 -21.34 -9.87
N ASP A 503 -15.46 -20.66 -10.80
CA ASP A 503 -16.92 -20.51 -10.78
C ASP A 503 -17.63 -21.85 -11.03
N ARG A 504 -17.02 -22.77 -11.82
CA ARG A 504 -17.48 -24.16 -11.97
C ARG A 504 -17.31 -24.95 -10.67
N LEU A 505 -16.16 -24.84 -10.02
CA LEU A 505 -15.90 -25.44 -8.71
C LEU A 505 -16.92 -24.95 -7.66
N ASP A 506 -17.18 -23.64 -7.59
CA ASP A 506 -18.17 -23.04 -6.68
C ASP A 506 -19.58 -23.63 -6.96
N ARG A 507 -19.92 -23.93 -8.22
CA ARG A 507 -21.19 -24.59 -8.57
C ARG A 507 -21.25 -26.06 -8.16
N VAL A 508 -20.17 -26.81 -8.38
CA VAL A 508 -20.11 -28.24 -7.99
C VAL A 508 -20.25 -28.36 -6.48
N ALA A 509 -19.44 -27.62 -5.72
CA ALA A 509 -19.48 -27.65 -4.24
C ALA A 509 -20.85 -27.25 -3.66
N ALA A 510 -21.64 -26.48 -4.40
CA ALA A 510 -22.99 -26.09 -3.99
C ALA A 510 -24.09 -27.10 -4.36
N GLN A 511 -23.83 -28.04 -5.28
CA GLN A 511 -24.84 -28.94 -5.87
C GLN A 511 -24.60 -30.41 -5.57
N ASN A 512 -23.34 -30.81 -5.39
CA ASN A 512 -22.94 -32.19 -5.22
C ASN A 512 -23.11 -32.62 -3.76
N GLU A 513 -23.66 -33.82 -3.55
CA GLU A 513 -23.68 -34.47 -2.23
C GLU A 513 -22.53 -35.49 -2.17
N GLY A 514 -21.45 -35.19 -1.45
CA GLY A 514 -20.33 -36.13 -1.29
C GLY A 514 -18.96 -35.46 -1.35
N VAL A 515 -17.98 -36.15 -1.92
CA VAL A 515 -16.65 -35.58 -2.20
C VAL A 515 -16.74 -34.76 -3.48
N ASP A 516 -16.40 -33.46 -3.40
CA ASP A 516 -16.50 -32.55 -4.54
C ASP A 516 -15.22 -32.56 -5.37
N VAL A 517 -14.06 -32.62 -4.70
CA VAL A 517 -12.76 -32.46 -5.34
C VAL A 517 -11.80 -33.56 -4.90
N LEU A 518 -11.22 -34.24 -5.88
CA LEU A 518 -10.02 -35.05 -5.72
C LEU A 518 -8.78 -34.20 -5.99
N VAL A 519 -7.88 -34.09 -5.01
CA VAL A 519 -6.54 -33.54 -5.23
C VAL A 519 -5.59 -34.70 -5.52
N TYR A 520 -5.04 -34.72 -6.71
CA TYR A 520 -4.20 -35.82 -7.21
C TYR A 520 -2.75 -35.38 -7.41
N GLY A 521 -1.83 -36.19 -6.88
CA GLY A 521 -0.39 -36.09 -7.10
C GLY A 521 0.36 -35.43 -5.95
N SER A 522 1.55 -35.96 -5.66
CA SER A 522 2.43 -35.57 -4.53
C SER A 522 2.83 -34.10 -4.47
N TYR A 523 2.61 -33.33 -5.54
CA TYR A 523 2.82 -31.89 -5.55
C TYR A 523 1.73 -31.13 -4.78
N PHE A 524 0.46 -31.55 -4.92
CA PHE A 524 -0.68 -30.88 -4.29
C PHE A 524 -1.22 -31.64 -3.08
N SER A 525 -1.01 -32.96 -3.01
CA SER A 525 -1.23 -33.73 -1.79
C SER A 525 -0.03 -33.58 -0.86
N GLY A 526 -0.26 -33.55 0.45
CA GLY A 526 0.82 -33.39 1.42
C GLY A 526 0.51 -34.07 2.75
N SER A 527 1.47 -34.06 3.67
CA SER A 527 1.26 -34.63 4.99
C SER A 527 0.11 -33.91 5.70
N SER A 528 -0.90 -34.69 6.10
CA SER A 528 -2.10 -34.20 6.75
C SER A 528 -1.76 -33.33 7.96
N SER A 529 -1.87 -32.02 7.85
CA SER A 529 -1.69 -31.10 8.99
C SER A 529 -3.03 -30.45 9.29
N SER A 530 -3.49 -30.58 10.55
CA SER A 530 -4.77 -30.01 11.00
C SER A 530 -4.80 -28.48 11.00
N ASP A 531 -3.66 -27.85 10.80
CA ASP A 531 -3.46 -26.41 10.92
C ASP A 531 -4.05 -25.62 9.74
N PHE A 532 -4.25 -26.31 8.62
CA PHE A 532 -4.78 -25.76 7.38
C PHE A 532 -5.95 -26.59 6.87
N LEU A 533 -6.86 -25.92 6.17
CA LEU A 533 -8.02 -26.52 5.55
C LEU A 533 -8.00 -26.24 4.03
N PRO A 534 -8.33 -27.23 3.18
CA PRO A 534 -8.41 -28.67 3.50
C PRO A 534 -7.11 -29.22 4.10
N SER A 535 -7.17 -30.26 4.94
CA SER A 535 -6.01 -30.72 5.72
C SER A 535 -5.07 -31.66 4.95
N CYS A 536 -5.57 -32.34 3.91
CA CYS A 536 -4.79 -33.31 3.13
C CYS A 536 -3.94 -32.68 2.00
N ILE A 537 -4.08 -31.37 1.76
CA ILE A 537 -3.37 -30.67 0.69
C ILE A 537 -2.02 -30.11 1.17
N GLY A 538 -1.04 -30.10 0.27
CA GLY A 538 0.15 -29.26 0.35
C GLY A 538 -0.25 -27.78 0.26
N TRP A 539 -0.62 -27.18 1.40
CA TRP A 539 -1.34 -25.91 1.43
C TRP A 539 -0.59 -24.74 0.77
N PHE A 540 0.74 -24.68 0.95
CA PHE A 540 1.54 -23.62 0.33
C PHE A 540 1.68 -23.85 -1.17
N ASP A 541 2.01 -25.06 -1.61
CA ASP A 541 2.22 -25.36 -3.04
C ASP A 541 0.95 -25.24 -3.87
N SER A 542 -0.21 -25.50 -3.24
CA SER A 542 -1.55 -25.37 -3.83
C SER A 542 -2.11 -23.95 -3.82
N LEU A 543 -1.47 -22.95 -3.20
CA LEU A 543 -1.96 -21.57 -3.34
C LEU A 543 -1.96 -21.17 -4.84
N PRO A 544 -2.94 -20.39 -5.32
CA PRO A 544 -4.10 -19.86 -4.62
C PRO A 544 -5.30 -20.83 -4.55
N MET A 545 -5.20 -22.06 -5.06
CA MET A 545 -6.31 -23.03 -5.05
C MET A 545 -6.78 -23.39 -3.65
N SER A 546 -5.89 -23.44 -2.65
CA SER A 546 -6.27 -23.66 -1.25
C SER A 546 -7.26 -22.60 -0.73
N TRP A 547 -7.14 -21.34 -1.17
CA TRP A 547 -8.12 -20.30 -0.89
C TRP A 547 -9.46 -20.61 -1.56
N TYR A 548 -9.46 -20.98 -2.84
CA TYR A 548 -10.68 -21.23 -3.60
C TYR A 548 -11.45 -22.46 -3.11
N LEU A 549 -10.75 -23.56 -2.81
CA LEU A 549 -11.35 -24.77 -2.22
C LEU A 549 -11.98 -24.48 -0.85
N HIS A 550 -11.31 -23.69 -0.02
CA HIS A 550 -11.82 -23.33 1.30
C HIS A 550 -12.99 -22.33 1.21
N LYS A 551 -12.88 -21.34 0.31
CA LYS A 551 -13.91 -20.32 0.04
C LYS A 551 -15.21 -20.96 -0.47
N SER A 552 -15.11 -21.94 -1.36
CA SER A 552 -16.26 -22.65 -1.94
C SER A 552 -16.95 -23.59 -0.93
N GLY A 553 -16.26 -23.94 0.16
CA GLY A 553 -16.71 -24.96 1.09
C GLY A 553 -16.58 -26.38 0.53
N ALA A 554 -15.73 -26.60 -0.48
CA ALA A 554 -15.60 -27.88 -1.15
C ALA A 554 -15.15 -28.98 -0.18
N ASN A 555 -15.78 -30.15 -0.27
CA ASN A 555 -15.33 -31.37 0.37
C ASN A 555 -14.21 -31.99 -0.46
N VAL A 556 -13.01 -32.06 0.13
CA VAL A 556 -11.78 -32.41 -0.58
C VAL A 556 -11.19 -33.71 -0.04
N THR A 557 -10.88 -34.64 -0.96
CA THR A 557 -10.04 -35.80 -0.67
C THR A 557 -8.74 -35.72 -1.46
N CYS A 558 -7.68 -36.36 -0.98
CA CYS A 558 -6.37 -36.30 -1.61
C CYS A 558 -5.78 -37.71 -1.75
N ILE A 559 -5.15 -37.98 -2.90
CA ILE A 559 -4.34 -39.19 -3.11
C ILE A 559 -3.01 -38.79 -3.75
N GLU A 560 -1.93 -39.48 -3.38
CA GLU A 560 -0.59 -39.13 -3.89
C GLU A 560 -0.28 -39.82 -5.22
N SER A 561 -0.85 -41.00 -5.46
CA SER A 561 -0.53 -41.85 -6.61
C SER A 561 -1.74 -42.60 -7.16
N SER A 562 -1.66 -43.02 -8.43
CA SER A 562 -2.73 -43.80 -9.09
C SER A 562 -2.97 -45.17 -8.44
N ALA A 563 -2.02 -45.71 -7.68
CA ALA A 563 -2.20 -46.94 -6.93
C ALA A 563 -3.27 -46.83 -5.83
N GLU A 564 -3.57 -45.61 -5.40
CA GLU A 564 -4.56 -45.31 -4.36
C GLU A 564 -5.95 -45.01 -4.95
N LEU A 565 -6.11 -44.92 -6.28
CA LEU A 565 -7.41 -44.65 -6.90
C LEU A 565 -8.47 -45.68 -6.50
N GLY A 566 -8.09 -46.95 -6.30
CA GLY A 566 -9.02 -47.99 -5.83
C GLY A 566 -9.48 -47.83 -4.38
N THR A 567 -9.03 -46.79 -3.66
CA THR A 567 -9.53 -46.44 -2.32
C THR A 567 -10.67 -45.41 -2.35
N ILE A 568 -10.89 -44.77 -3.50
CA ILE A 568 -12.04 -43.91 -3.75
C ILE A 568 -13.22 -44.84 -4.07
N GLU A 569 -14.37 -44.65 -3.41
CA GLU A 569 -15.60 -45.43 -3.66
C GLU A 569 -16.00 -45.37 -5.15
N ASP A 570 -16.89 -46.26 -5.59
CA ASP A 570 -17.10 -46.69 -7.00
C ASP A 570 -17.21 -45.59 -8.10
N ASP A 571 -17.36 -44.30 -7.76
CA ASP A 571 -17.38 -43.16 -8.68
C ASP A 571 -16.33 -42.08 -8.36
N MET A 572 -15.65 -41.58 -9.40
CA MET A 572 -14.68 -40.47 -9.29
C MET A 572 -15.36 -39.15 -8.90
N PRO A 573 -14.75 -38.33 -8.03
CA PRO A 573 -15.28 -37.01 -7.70
C PRO A 573 -15.46 -36.13 -8.95
N PRO A 574 -16.47 -35.23 -8.98
CA PRO A 574 -16.78 -34.42 -10.16
C PRO A 574 -15.66 -33.48 -10.60
N VAL A 575 -14.76 -33.13 -9.68
CA VAL A 575 -13.60 -32.28 -9.97
C VAL A 575 -12.31 -32.98 -9.56
N VAL A 576 -11.30 -32.94 -10.44
CA VAL A 576 -9.93 -33.38 -10.10
C VAL A 576 -8.96 -32.22 -10.27
N LEU A 577 -8.26 -31.86 -9.20
CA LEU A 577 -7.18 -30.87 -9.18
C LEU A 577 -5.83 -31.58 -9.23
N THR A 578 -5.05 -31.33 -10.28
CA THR A 578 -3.72 -31.96 -10.44
C THR A 578 -2.74 -31.12 -11.26
N ARG A 579 -1.49 -31.59 -11.39
CA ARG A 579 -0.48 -31.05 -12.30
C ARG A 579 -0.74 -31.55 -13.72
N ALA A 580 -0.42 -30.75 -14.72
CA ALA A 580 -0.51 -31.17 -16.13
C ALA A 580 0.30 -32.44 -16.42
N ASP A 581 1.48 -32.58 -15.80
CA ASP A 581 2.37 -33.74 -15.98
C ASP A 581 1.78 -35.04 -15.38
N ASP A 582 0.87 -34.91 -14.41
CA ASP A 582 0.29 -36.04 -13.68
C ASP A 582 -1.01 -36.57 -14.33
N VAL A 583 -1.60 -35.83 -15.28
CA VAL A 583 -2.86 -36.20 -15.97
C VAL A 583 -2.78 -37.55 -16.66
N ALA A 584 -1.61 -37.93 -17.20
CA ALA A 584 -1.43 -39.22 -17.86
C ALA A 584 -1.70 -40.41 -16.92
N GLY A 585 -1.47 -40.24 -15.61
CA GLY A 585 -1.76 -41.27 -14.61
C GLY A 585 -3.25 -41.47 -14.30
N LEU A 586 -4.11 -40.54 -14.73
CA LEU A 586 -5.56 -40.56 -14.51
C LEU A 586 -6.36 -40.96 -15.76
N GLN A 587 -5.70 -41.08 -16.92
CA GLN A 587 -6.37 -41.11 -18.22
C GLN A 587 -7.39 -42.25 -18.39
N GLU A 588 -7.19 -43.39 -17.73
CA GLU A 588 -8.14 -44.52 -17.72
C GLU A 588 -9.38 -44.25 -16.86
N SER A 589 -9.27 -43.42 -15.81
CA SER A 589 -10.33 -43.11 -14.84
C SER A 589 -11.14 -41.85 -15.19
N VAL A 590 -10.62 -40.96 -16.03
CA VAL A 590 -11.26 -39.68 -16.41
C VAL A 590 -11.59 -39.60 -17.90
N SER A 591 -11.83 -40.75 -18.55
CA SER A 591 -12.07 -40.83 -19.99
C SER A 591 -13.38 -40.13 -20.38
N GLY A 592 -13.28 -38.87 -20.83
CA GLY A 592 -14.43 -38.05 -21.23
C GLY A 592 -14.55 -36.73 -20.48
N SER A 593 -13.74 -36.49 -19.44
CA SER A 593 -13.73 -35.23 -18.70
C SER A 593 -13.14 -34.09 -19.53
N GLU A 594 -13.78 -32.93 -19.49
CA GLU A 594 -13.20 -31.70 -20.03
C GLU A 594 -12.16 -31.18 -19.05
N TYR A 595 -11.01 -30.72 -19.55
CA TYR A 595 -10.00 -30.08 -18.71
C TYR A 595 -9.41 -28.83 -19.34
N THR A 596 -9.14 -27.86 -18.48
CA THR A 596 -8.35 -26.67 -18.81
C THR A 596 -7.00 -26.75 -18.12
N VAL A 597 -5.93 -26.44 -18.86
CA VAL A 597 -4.60 -26.24 -18.29
C VAL A 597 -4.39 -24.75 -18.06
N PHE A 598 -4.03 -24.37 -16.84
CA PHE A 598 -3.78 -22.99 -16.46
C PHE A 598 -2.59 -22.88 -15.50
N ARG A 599 -1.87 -21.75 -15.53
CA ARG A 599 -0.72 -21.50 -14.67
C ARG A 599 -1.13 -20.69 -13.45
N ILE A 600 -1.02 -21.31 -12.28
CA ILE A 600 -1.33 -20.69 -10.98
C ILE A 600 -0.20 -19.79 -10.44
N ARG A 601 0.93 -19.70 -11.15
CA ARG A 601 2.07 -18.82 -10.87
C ARG A 601 2.46 -18.06 -12.14
N THR A 602 3.42 -17.15 -12.03
CA THR A 602 3.89 -16.35 -13.16
C THR A 602 4.55 -17.19 -14.26
N TYR A 603 5.19 -18.29 -13.87
CA TYR A 603 5.80 -19.26 -14.76
C TYR A 603 5.81 -20.64 -14.09
N ASN A 604 5.91 -21.69 -14.93
CA ASN A 604 5.71 -23.09 -14.53
C ASN A 604 4.34 -23.27 -13.85
N SER A 605 4.21 -24.32 -13.06
CA SER A 605 3.00 -24.57 -12.27
C SER A 605 1.73 -24.69 -13.12
N GLU A 606 1.82 -25.39 -14.27
CA GLU A 606 0.71 -25.86 -15.11
C GLU A 606 -0.22 -26.80 -14.33
N THR A 607 -1.34 -26.25 -13.89
CA THR A 607 -2.36 -26.91 -13.10
C THR A 607 -3.54 -27.26 -13.99
N VAL A 608 -4.21 -28.35 -13.65
CA VAL A 608 -5.36 -28.85 -14.37
C VAL A 608 -6.52 -29.02 -13.40
N LEU A 609 -7.68 -28.49 -13.79
CA LEU A 609 -8.97 -28.86 -13.22
C LEU A 609 -9.73 -29.66 -14.27
N LEU A 610 -9.90 -30.96 -13.99
CA LEU A 610 -10.78 -31.83 -14.76
C LEU A 610 -12.19 -31.71 -14.19
N PHE A 611 -13.19 -31.58 -15.07
CA PHE A 611 -14.59 -31.55 -14.69
C PHE A 611 -15.34 -32.70 -15.36
N ASP A 612 -16.08 -33.45 -14.55
CA ASP A 612 -17.08 -34.41 -14.99
C ASP A 612 -18.45 -34.02 -14.42
N GLU A 613 -19.24 -33.31 -15.22
CA GLU A 613 -20.58 -32.88 -14.81
C GLU A 613 -21.57 -34.04 -14.66
N SER A 614 -21.25 -35.22 -15.23
CA SER A 614 -22.08 -36.42 -15.10
C SER A 614 -21.92 -37.09 -13.73
N ALA A 615 -20.82 -36.82 -13.03
CA ALA A 615 -20.51 -37.34 -11.70
C ALA A 615 -21.15 -36.54 -10.55
N ILE A 616 -21.90 -35.47 -10.83
CA ILE A 616 -22.60 -34.69 -9.79
C ILE A 616 -23.73 -35.55 -9.21
N ASP A 617 -23.56 -36.05 -7.98
CA ASP A 617 -24.64 -36.68 -7.23
C ASP A 617 -25.58 -35.60 -6.70
N ARG A 618 -26.86 -35.70 -7.07
CA ARG A 618 -27.88 -34.71 -6.72
C ARG A 618 -28.75 -35.12 -5.54
N GLY A 619 -28.58 -36.33 -5.01
CA GLY A 619 -29.49 -36.90 -4.02
C GLY A 619 -30.89 -37.12 -4.61
N GLY A 620 -31.38 -38.35 -4.61
CA GLY A 620 -32.76 -38.67 -5.06
C GLY A 620 -33.85 -38.17 -4.11
#